data_AF-A0A1V8TGR3-F1
#
_entry.id   AF-A0A1V8TGR3-F1
#
_cell.length_a   1.000
_cell.length_b   1.000
_cell.length_c   1.000
_cell.angle_alpha   90.00
_cell.angle_beta   90.00
_cell.angle_gamma   90.00
#
_symmetry.space_group_name_H-M   'P 1'
#
loop_
_entity.id
_entity.type
_entity.pdbx_description
1 polymer ?
#
loop_
_entity_poly.entity_id
_entity_poly.type
_entity_poly.pdbx_seq_one_letter_code
_entity_poly.pdbx_strand_id
1 'polypeptide(L)'
;MSTAKKLNPRNFPRPPLCERTPRHLQVVWNGTVIADTKEAYWVLETHHPPTYYVPPSSLKIPLAKSTHSSYCEWKGMATYHNLANPAKPSELIKNRIWSYGKPTEGFKEIKDHLSFYAGPWDCYVDGEKVEPQPGDFYGGWMTNDIERSTVKGGPGTWGCFHHLALPHDVKRGNGKGVNDRSVNGERENGESVNREERLNGKSVGGDAERQVSEEERMNGKRMKGSAMLGKG
;
A
#
# COMPACT_ATOMS: atom_id res chain seq x y z
N MET A 1 -39.16 3.38 -2.36
CA MET A 1 -38.01 2.53 -2.00
C MET A 1 -37.28 3.20 -0.86
N SER A 2 -37.16 2.55 0.30
CA SER A 2 -36.35 3.09 1.41
C SER A 2 -34.90 3.11 0.94
N THR A 3 -34.34 4.30 0.73
CA THR A 3 -32.89 4.43 0.55
C THR A 3 -32.25 3.86 1.81
N ALA A 4 -31.51 2.74 1.67
CA ALA A 4 -30.71 2.22 2.77
C ALA A 4 -29.86 3.38 3.32
N LYS A 5 -29.91 3.57 4.65
CA LYS A 5 -29.20 4.67 5.30
C LYS A 5 -27.71 4.53 5.00
N LYS A 6 -27.13 5.55 4.38
CA LYS A 6 -25.69 5.57 4.12
C LYS A 6 -24.91 5.59 5.43
N LEU A 7 -23.79 4.87 5.45
CA LEU A 7 -22.78 4.97 6.50
C LEU A 7 -22.11 6.33 6.38
N ASN A 8 -22.03 7.04 7.49
CA ASN A 8 -21.34 8.33 7.57
C ASN A 8 -20.06 8.17 8.41
N PRO A 9 -18.89 8.05 7.77
CA PRO A 9 -17.58 7.97 8.42
C PRO A 9 -17.29 9.03 9.47
N ARG A 10 -17.88 10.23 9.39
CA ARG A 10 -17.72 11.27 10.43
C ARG A 10 -18.33 10.85 11.76
N ASN A 11 -19.34 9.99 11.74
CA ASN A 11 -20.04 9.52 12.94
C ASN A 11 -19.45 8.23 13.52
N PHE A 12 -18.41 7.67 12.90
CA PHE A 12 -17.72 6.51 13.45
C PHE A 12 -16.95 6.90 14.73
N PRO A 13 -16.90 6.00 15.73
CA PRO A 13 -16.41 6.34 17.05
C PRO A 13 -14.87 6.47 17.09
N ARG A 14 -14.42 7.12 18.16
CA ARG A 14 -13.02 7.14 18.60
C ARG A 14 -13.02 6.85 20.10
N PRO A 15 -12.47 5.72 20.60
CA PRO A 15 -11.70 4.69 19.90
C PRO A 15 -12.47 4.00 18.75
N PRO A 16 -11.78 3.45 17.73
CA PRO A 16 -12.44 2.75 16.63
C PRO A 16 -13.26 1.55 17.13
N LEU A 17 -14.41 1.31 16.50
CA LEU A 17 -15.27 0.16 16.81
C LEU A 17 -14.84 -1.03 15.97
N CYS A 18 -14.68 -2.19 16.60
CA CYS A 18 -14.42 -3.47 15.96
C CYS A 18 -15.58 -4.43 16.23
N GLU A 19 -16.26 -4.88 15.19
CA GLU A 19 -17.40 -5.80 15.32
C GLU A 19 -17.52 -6.73 14.11
N ARG A 20 -18.28 -7.81 14.27
CA ARG A 20 -18.56 -8.73 13.17
C ARG A 20 -19.43 -8.07 12.11
N THR A 21 -19.15 -8.38 10.85
CA THR A 21 -19.97 -7.95 9.73
C THR A 21 -20.48 -9.18 8.98
N PRO A 22 -21.78 -9.25 8.64
CA PRO A 22 -22.33 -10.37 7.86
C PRO A 22 -22.06 -10.22 6.36
N ARG A 23 -21.39 -9.13 5.96
CA ARG A 23 -21.13 -8.81 4.56
C ARG A 23 -20.23 -9.86 3.93
N HIS A 24 -20.54 -10.19 2.68
CA HIS A 24 -19.71 -11.09 1.89
C HIS A 24 -18.51 -10.32 1.34
N LEU A 25 -17.31 -10.77 1.67
CA LEU A 25 -16.07 -10.16 1.22
C LEU A 25 -15.36 -11.07 0.24
N GLN A 26 -14.92 -10.50 -0.87
CA GLN A 26 -14.10 -11.20 -1.85
C GLN A 26 -12.89 -10.35 -2.26
N VAL A 27 -11.72 -10.97 -2.35
CA VAL A 27 -10.49 -10.34 -2.84
C VAL A 27 -9.98 -11.15 -4.01
N VAL A 28 -9.82 -10.51 -5.17
CA VAL A 28 -9.37 -11.14 -6.42
C VAL A 28 -8.11 -10.44 -6.91
N TRP A 29 -7.18 -11.23 -7.45
CA TRP A 29 -5.97 -10.71 -8.10
C TRP A 29 -5.73 -11.44 -9.42
N ASN A 30 -5.66 -10.69 -10.52
CA ASN A 30 -5.46 -11.24 -11.86
C ASN A 30 -6.44 -12.39 -12.20
N GLY A 31 -7.71 -12.25 -11.81
CA GLY A 31 -8.74 -13.27 -12.01
C GLY A 31 -8.70 -14.45 -11.04
N THR A 32 -7.75 -14.50 -10.10
CA THR A 32 -7.65 -15.55 -9.08
C THR A 32 -8.20 -15.06 -7.75
N VAL A 33 -9.12 -15.82 -7.16
CA VAL A 33 -9.68 -15.52 -5.83
C VAL A 33 -8.61 -15.75 -4.75
N ILE A 34 -8.25 -14.68 -4.04
CA ILE A 34 -7.29 -14.70 -2.92
C ILE A 34 -8.00 -15.03 -1.61
N ALA A 35 -9.16 -14.42 -1.39
CA ALA A 35 -9.97 -14.59 -0.18
C ALA A 35 -11.46 -14.49 -0.53
N ASP A 36 -12.28 -15.28 0.16
CA ASP A 36 -13.74 -15.27 0.02
C ASP A 36 -14.37 -15.70 1.36
N THR A 37 -15.16 -14.83 2.00
CA THR A 37 -15.73 -15.07 3.33
C THR A 37 -16.98 -14.26 3.63
N LYS A 38 -17.88 -14.80 4.47
CA LYS A 38 -18.94 -14.06 5.19
C LYS A 38 -18.67 -13.95 6.69
N GLU A 39 -17.63 -14.62 7.16
CA GLU A 39 -17.14 -14.54 8.53
C GLU A 39 -16.02 -13.50 8.53
N ALA A 40 -16.35 -12.25 8.81
CA ALA A 40 -15.40 -11.16 8.83
C ALA A 40 -15.72 -10.17 9.94
N TYR A 41 -14.73 -9.33 10.24
CA TYR A 41 -14.90 -8.16 11.09
C TYR A 41 -14.68 -6.91 10.24
N TRP A 42 -15.31 -5.82 10.64
CA TRP A 42 -14.95 -4.50 10.15
C TRP A 42 -14.49 -3.62 11.31
N VAL A 43 -13.64 -2.65 10.98
CA VAL A 43 -13.26 -1.60 11.91
C VAL A 43 -13.79 -0.27 11.38
N LEU A 44 -14.57 0.41 12.20
CA LEU A 44 -15.17 1.71 11.93
C LEU A 44 -14.38 2.78 12.68
N GLU A 45 -13.71 3.66 11.95
CA GLU A 45 -12.83 4.69 12.48
C GLU A 45 -13.22 6.06 11.90
N THR A 46 -13.25 7.10 12.73
CA THR A 46 -13.72 8.43 12.33
C THR A 46 -13.01 8.95 11.07
N HIS A 47 -13.78 9.40 10.08
CA HIS A 47 -13.34 9.87 8.75
C HIS A 47 -12.72 8.82 7.82
N HIS A 48 -12.77 7.55 8.21
CA HIS A 48 -12.31 6.43 7.40
C HIS A 48 -13.49 5.54 7.00
N PRO A 49 -13.51 5.03 5.76
CA PRO A 49 -14.39 3.93 5.37
C PRO A 49 -14.08 2.69 6.24
N PRO A 50 -15.01 1.72 6.32
CA PRO A 50 -14.74 0.46 6.99
C PRO A 50 -13.46 -0.19 6.46
N THR A 51 -12.62 -0.63 7.39
CA THR A 51 -11.50 -1.52 7.09
C THR A 51 -11.93 -2.93 7.43
N TYR A 52 -11.83 -3.86 6.48
CA TYR A 52 -12.31 -5.22 6.65
C TYR A 52 -11.19 -6.20 7.00
N TYR A 53 -11.50 -7.11 7.92
CA TYR A 53 -10.59 -8.13 8.44
C TYR A 53 -11.15 -9.52 8.14
N VAL A 54 -10.43 -10.27 7.29
CA VAL A 54 -10.79 -11.63 6.90
C VAL A 54 -9.98 -12.65 7.71
N PRO A 55 -10.59 -13.79 8.10
CA PRO A 55 -9.90 -14.82 8.85
C PRO A 55 -8.88 -15.54 7.96
N PRO A 56 -7.74 -16.01 8.49
CA PRO A 56 -6.75 -16.76 7.72
C PRO A 56 -7.32 -18.00 7.02
N SER A 57 -8.35 -18.64 7.59
CA SER A 57 -9.04 -19.80 7.02
C SER A 57 -9.76 -19.51 5.69
N SER A 58 -10.03 -18.23 5.39
CA SER A 58 -10.66 -17.81 4.13
C SER A 58 -9.66 -17.63 2.99
N LEU A 59 -8.35 -17.54 3.29
CA LEU A 59 -7.31 -17.39 2.27
C LEU A 59 -7.20 -18.67 1.43
N LYS A 60 -7.13 -18.48 0.12
CA LYS A 60 -6.94 -19.57 -0.87
C LYS A 60 -5.48 -19.72 -1.30
N ILE A 61 -4.66 -18.71 -1.02
CA ILE A 61 -3.26 -18.63 -1.44
C ILE A 61 -2.40 -18.31 -0.21
N PRO A 62 -1.23 -18.96 -0.05
CA PRO A 62 -0.33 -18.68 1.06
C PRO A 62 0.30 -17.30 0.94
N LEU A 63 0.54 -16.68 2.10
CA LEU A 63 1.21 -15.38 2.21
C LEU A 63 2.63 -15.54 2.73
N ALA A 64 3.53 -14.71 2.26
CA ALA A 64 4.89 -14.62 2.77
C ALA A 64 4.98 -13.45 3.76
N LYS A 65 5.47 -13.71 4.98
CA LYS A 65 5.70 -12.65 5.96
C LYS A 65 6.73 -11.63 5.45
N SER A 66 6.47 -10.36 5.70
CA SER A 66 7.42 -9.27 5.47
C SER A 66 8.17 -8.96 6.77
N THR A 67 9.35 -8.37 6.65
CA THR A 67 10.07 -7.77 7.80
C THR A 67 9.49 -6.42 8.19
N HIS A 68 8.57 -5.87 7.38
CA HIS A 68 7.94 -4.59 7.65
C HIS A 68 6.84 -4.70 8.72
N SER A 69 6.83 -3.73 9.63
CA SER A 69 5.85 -3.58 10.69
C SER A 69 5.54 -2.12 10.94
N SER A 70 4.34 -1.83 11.44
CA SER A 70 3.96 -0.49 11.88
C SER A 70 3.23 -0.56 13.22
N TYR A 71 3.21 0.53 13.97
CA TYR A 71 2.51 0.62 15.25
C TYR A 71 1.26 1.49 15.11
N CYS A 72 0.15 1.01 15.66
CA CYS A 72 -1.10 1.74 15.79
C CYS A 72 -1.42 1.93 17.28
N GLU A 73 -1.70 3.16 17.70
CA GLU A 73 -2.06 3.49 19.09
C GLU A 73 -3.28 2.70 19.60
N TRP A 74 -4.21 2.36 18.69
CA TRP A 74 -5.42 1.63 19.02
C TRP A 74 -5.24 0.12 18.98
N LYS A 75 -4.56 -0.39 17.94
CA LYS A 75 -4.60 -1.81 17.54
C LYS A 75 -3.31 -2.55 17.88
N GLY A 76 -2.23 -1.85 18.20
CA GLY A 76 -0.91 -2.45 18.48
C GLY A 76 -0.04 -2.60 17.23
N MET A 77 0.85 -3.60 17.25
CA MET A 77 1.83 -3.85 16.18
C MET A 77 1.22 -4.60 15.00
N ALA A 78 1.20 -3.95 13.83
CA ALA A 78 0.85 -4.58 12.56
C ALA A 78 2.06 -5.26 11.94
N THR A 79 1.87 -6.48 11.43
CA THR A 79 2.85 -7.20 10.61
C THR A 79 2.35 -7.23 9.17
N TYR A 80 3.22 -6.91 8.22
CA TYR A 80 2.86 -6.90 6.81
C TYR A 80 3.21 -8.22 6.12
N HIS A 81 2.50 -8.49 5.03
CA HIS A 81 2.67 -9.69 4.22
C HIS A 81 2.82 -9.35 2.74
N ASN A 82 3.48 -10.24 2.03
CA ASN A 82 3.68 -10.22 0.60
C ASN A 82 2.90 -11.38 -0.03
N LEU A 83 2.43 -11.18 -1.25
CA LEU A 83 1.68 -12.18 -2.00
C LEU A 83 2.28 -12.31 -3.41
N ALA A 84 2.76 -13.51 -3.73
CA ALA A 84 3.30 -13.85 -5.04
C ALA A 84 2.22 -14.48 -5.92
N ASN A 85 2.18 -14.14 -7.21
CA ASN A 85 1.18 -14.69 -8.12
C ASN A 85 1.44 -16.20 -8.30
N PRO A 86 0.49 -17.09 -7.98
CA PRO A 86 0.69 -18.53 -8.15
C PRO A 86 1.01 -18.92 -9.60
N ALA A 87 0.45 -18.21 -10.58
CA ALA A 87 0.69 -18.47 -12.00
C ALA A 87 2.00 -17.84 -12.52
N LYS A 88 2.49 -16.77 -11.87
CA LYS A 88 3.69 -16.02 -12.29
C LYS A 88 4.46 -15.53 -11.07
N PRO A 89 5.31 -16.35 -10.44
CA PRO A 89 5.97 -16.00 -9.17
C PRO A 89 6.84 -14.72 -9.20
N SER A 90 7.23 -14.25 -10.38
CA SER A 90 7.91 -12.95 -10.55
C SER A 90 7.03 -11.74 -10.26
N GLU A 91 5.70 -11.89 -10.35
CA GLU A 91 4.73 -10.88 -9.93
C GLU A 91 4.52 -11.00 -8.42
N LEU A 92 4.96 -9.98 -7.68
CA LEU A 92 4.94 -9.95 -6.22
C LEU A 92 4.39 -8.62 -5.74
N ILE A 93 3.30 -8.67 -4.98
CA ILE A 93 2.77 -7.51 -4.26
C ILE A 93 3.35 -7.52 -2.85
N LYS A 94 4.06 -6.45 -2.49
CA LYS A 94 4.72 -6.31 -1.19
C LYS A 94 3.99 -5.35 -0.27
N ASN A 95 3.89 -5.70 1.01
CA ASN A 95 3.38 -4.82 2.07
C ASN A 95 1.98 -4.23 1.81
N ARG A 96 1.10 -4.96 1.12
CA ARG A 96 -0.29 -4.54 0.85
C ARG A 96 -1.35 -5.35 1.60
N ILE A 97 -0.89 -6.20 2.50
CA ILE A 97 -1.69 -7.01 3.41
C ILE A 97 -1.06 -6.85 4.80
N TRP A 98 -1.87 -6.70 5.84
CA TRP A 98 -1.37 -6.66 7.22
C TRP A 98 -2.26 -7.47 8.16
N SER A 99 -1.70 -7.82 9.31
CA SER A 99 -2.41 -8.50 10.40
C SER A 99 -1.88 -8.04 11.76
N TYR A 100 -2.66 -8.26 12.82
CA TYR A 100 -2.26 -8.00 14.20
C TYR A 100 -2.09 -9.32 14.95
N GLY A 101 -0.85 -9.70 15.28
CA GLY A 101 -0.60 -10.93 16.05
C GLY A 101 -0.85 -10.78 17.56
N LYS A 102 -0.76 -9.55 18.06
CA LYS A 102 -1.01 -9.20 19.48
C LYS A 102 -1.82 -7.89 19.54
N PRO A 103 -3.08 -7.90 19.11
CA PRO A 103 -3.93 -6.71 19.20
C PRO A 103 -4.22 -6.34 20.66
N THR A 104 -4.62 -5.09 20.89
CA THR A 104 -5.12 -4.62 22.20
C THR A 104 -6.50 -5.24 22.51
N GLU A 105 -6.96 -5.12 23.76
CA GLU A 105 -8.16 -5.80 24.25
C GLU A 105 -9.42 -5.52 23.40
N GLY A 106 -9.62 -4.27 22.95
CA GLY A 106 -10.75 -3.89 22.11
C GLY A 106 -10.74 -4.48 20.69
N PHE A 107 -9.61 -5.06 20.27
CA PHE A 107 -9.39 -5.61 18.94
C PHE A 107 -8.94 -7.09 18.98
N LYS A 108 -9.09 -7.77 20.13
CA LYS A 108 -8.68 -9.18 20.28
C LYS A 108 -9.33 -10.13 19.27
N GLU A 109 -10.53 -9.79 18.84
CA GLU A 109 -11.33 -10.57 17.88
C GLU A 109 -10.69 -10.63 16.49
N ILE A 110 -9.95 -9.60 16.08
CA ILE A 110 -9.24 -9.56 14.80
C ILE A 110 -7.80 -10.06 14.90
N LYS A 111 -7.46 -10.77 15.99
CA LYS A 111 -6.15 -11.40 16.11
C LYS A 111 -5.88 -12.31 14.92
N ASP A 112 -4.72 -12.13 14.31
CA ASP A 112 -4.23 -12.82 13.12
C ASP A 112 -5.13 -12.68 11.87
N HIS A 113 -6.24 -11.95 11.95
CA HIS A 113 -7.04 -11.62 10.77
C HIS A 113 -6.27 -10.67 9.86
N LEU A 114 -6.58 -10.76 8.57
CA LEU A 114 -5.87 -10.06 7.53
C LEU A 114 -6.74 -8.95 6.95
N SER A 115 -6.12 -7.81 6.71
CA SER A 115 -6.74 -6.72 5.97
C SER A 115 -5.88 -6.36 4.76
N PHE A 116 -6.53 -5.82 3.73
CA PHE A 116 -5.93 -5.54 2.43
C PHE A 116 -6.11 -4.07 2.08
N TYR A 117 -5.05 -3.44 1.57
CA TYR A 117 -5.18 -2.14 0.90
C TYR A 117 -5.87 -2.39 -0.44
N ALA A 118 -7.02 -1.79 -0.72
CA ALA A 118 -7.82 -2.19 -1.89
C ALA A 118 -7.17 -1.90 -3.25
N GLY A 119 -6.21 -0.96 -3.34
CA GLY A 119 -5.65 -0.50 -4.63
C GLY A 119 -5.10 -1.57 -5.57
N PRO A 120 -4.28 -2.54 -5.10
CA PRO A 120 -3.68 -3.58 -5.95
C PRO A 120 -4.61 -4.75 -6.31
N TRP A 121 -5.83 -4.80 -5.77
CA TRP A 121 -6.73 -5.94 -5.86
C TRP A 121 -8.10 -5.53 -6.42
N ASP A 122 -8.82 -6.50 -6.95
CA ASP A 122 -10.26 -6.36 -7.16
C ASP A 122 -10.97 -6.84 -5.88
N CYS A 123 -11.26 -5.90 -4.99
CA CYS A 123 -12.00 -6.14 -3.75
C CYS A 123 -13.51 -5.96 -3.97
N TYR A 124 -14.31 -6.80 -3.29
CA TYR A 124 -15.78 -6.75 -3.34
C TYR A 124 -16.39 -6.86 -1.95
N VAL A 125 -17.49 -6.14 -1.74
CA VAL A 125 -18.35 -6.21 -0.56
C VAL A 125 -19.78 -6.44 -1.03
N ASP A 126 -20.39 -7.56 -0.65
CA ASP A 126 -21.74 -7.97 -1.10
C ASP A 126 -21.88 -7.97 -2.64
N GLY A 127 -20.79 -8.30 -3.34
CA GLY A 127 -20.71 -8.28 -4.81
C GLY A 127 -20.48 -6.89 -5.42
N GLU A 128 -20.46 -5.82 -4.62
CA GLU A 128 -20.12 -4.48 -5.07
C GLU A 128 -18.60 -4.30 -5.13
N LYS A 129 -18.08 -3.83 -6.26
CA LYS A 129 -16.65 -3.53 -6.42
C LYS A 129 -16.26 -2.32 -5.56
N VAL A 130 -15.22 -2.50 -4.76
CA VAL A 130 -14.67 -1.51 -3.84
C VAL A 130 -13.75 -0.55 -4.57
N GLU A 131 -13.84 0.73 -4.20
CA GLU A 131 -12.81 1.71 -4.51
C GLU A 131 -11.86 1.87 -3.31
N PRO A 132 -10.55 2.09 -3.53
CA PRO A 132 -9.65 2.42 -2.43
C PRO A 132 -10.01 3.77 -1.83
N GLN A 133 -9.88 3.91 -0.49
CA GLN A 133 -9.88 5.23 0.13
C GLN A 133 -8.80 6.09 -0.55
N PRO A 134 -9.09 7.37 -0.87
CA PRO A 134 -8.08 8.25 -1.45
C PRO A 134 -6.82 8.34 -0.58
N GLY A 135 -5.66 8.09 -1.20
CA GLY A 135 -4.35 8.02 -0.55
C GLY A 135 -3.84 6.58 -0.41
N ASP A 136 -2.52 6.39 -0.57
CA ASP A 136 -1.91 5.05 -0.67
C ASP A 136 -1.67 4.33 0.66
N PHE A 137 -2.04 4.97 1.77
CA PHE A 137 -1.71 4.55 3.13
C PHE A 137 -2.93 4.22 3.98
N TYR A 138 -4.13 4.35 3.43
CA TYR A 138 -5.37 4.03 4.13
C TYR A 138 -5.94 2.68 3.72
N GLY A 139 -6.35 1.89 4.73
CA GLY A 139 -6.95 0.57 4.56
C GLY A 139 -8.45 0.57 4.27
N GLY A 140 -9.08 1.74 4.16
CA GLY A 140 -10.53 1.88 4.03
C GLY A 140 -11.04 1.42 2.66
N TRP A 141 -12.12 0.65 2.67
CA TRP A 141 -12.81 0.16 1.48
C TRP A 141 -14.05 1.01 1.21
N MET A 142 -14.08 1.70 0.05
CA MET A 142 -15.18 2.56 -0.36
C MET A 142 -16.24 1.77 -1.14
N THR A 143 -17.47 1.76 -0.62
CA THR A 143 -18.69 1.26 -1.27
C THR A 143 -19.73 2.39 -1.39
N ASN A 144 -20.78 2.19 -2.19
CA ASN A 144 -21.78 3.20 -2.57
C ASN A 144 -22.68 3.65 -1.42
N ASP A 145 -22.81 2.79 -0.40
CA ASP A 145 -23.48 3.08 0.86
C ASP A 145 -22.64 3.97 1.79
N ILE A 146 -21.43 4.40 1.40
CA ILE A 146 -20.58 5.30 2.20
C ILE A 146 -20.74 6.75 1.75
N GLU A 147 -20.87 7.67 2.71
CA GLU A 147 -20.93 9.11 2.47
C GLU A 147 -19.54 9.69 2.13
N ARG A 148 -19.19 9.68 0.85
CA ARG A 148 -17.87 10.06 0.30
C ARG A 148 -17.36 11.44 0.75
N SER A 149 -18.24 12.44 0.89
CA SER A 149 -17.88 13.81 1.33
C SER A 149 -17.31 13.87 2.75
N THR A 150 -17.47 12.82 3.54
CA THR A 150 -17.00 12.74 4.92
C THR A 150 -15.68 11.96 5.07
N VAL A 151 -15.17 11.40 3.97
CA VAL A 151 -13.98 10.55 3.96
C VAL A 151 -12.72 11.38 3.74
N LYS A 152 -11.74 11.21 4.62
CA LYS A 152 -10.44 11.87 4.51
C LYS A 152 -9.73 11.52 3.21
N GLY A 153 -9.19 12.53 2.54
CA GLY A 153 -8.46 12.42 1.27
C GLY A 153 -9.35 12.60 0.03
N GLY A 154 -10.67 12.58 0.19
CA GLY A 154 -11.61 12.87 -0.90
C GLY A 154 -11.67 14.37 -1.26
N PRO A 155 -12.17 14.73 -2.46
CA PRO A 155 -12.35 16.12 -2.86
C PRO A 155 -13.15 16.92 -1.82
N GLY A 156 -12.59 18.03 -1.35
CA GLY A 156 -13.22 18.90 -0.34
C GLY A 156 -12.98 18.52 1.12
N THR A 157 -12.13 17.53 1.41
CA THR A 157 -11.71 17.17 2.78
C THR A 157 -10.28 17.62 3.09
N TRP A 158 -9.97 17.88 4.37
CA TRP A 158 -8.61 18.26 4.80
C TRP A 158 -7.62 17.14 4.48
N GLY A 159 -6.71 17.40 3.53
CA GLY A 159 -5.74 16.43 3.02
C GLY A 159 -5.61 16.37 1.49
N CYS A 160 -6.31 17.20 0.72
CA CYS A 160 -5.99 17.41 -0.70
C CYS A 160 -4.59 18.00 -0.86
N PHE A 161 -3.54 17.16 -0.84
CA PHE A 161 -2.33 17.46 -1.56
C PHE A 161 -2.69 17.39 -3.04
N HIS A 162 -2.89 18.56 -3.65
CA HIS A 162 -2.79 18.74 -5.09
C HIS A 162 -1.39 18.27 -5.47
N HIS A 163 -1.24 17.01 -5.88
CA HIS A 163 -0.08 16.62 -6.64
C HIS A 163 -0.24 17.31 -7.99
N LEU A 164 0.49 18.39 -8.19
CA LEU A 164 0.70 19.03 -9.48
C LEU A 164 1.13 17.95 -10.48
N ALA A 165 0.15 17.43 -11.22
CA ALA A 165 0.43 16.74 -12.46
C ALA A 165 0.96 17.79 -13.44
N LEU A 166 2.29 17.85 -13.59
CA LEU A 166 2.89 18.53 -14.73
C LEU A 166 2.44 17.79 -15.99
N PRO A 167 1.87 18.48 -17.00
CA PRO A 167 1.44 17.83 -18.23
C PRO A 167 2.68 17.33 -18.99
N HIS A 168 2.70 16.02 -19.27
CA HIS A 168 3.59 15.47 -20.28
C HIS A 168 3.14 15.97 -21.66
N ASP A 169 3.96 16.84 -22.25
CA ASP A 169 3.83 17.31 -23.64
C ASP A 169 3.94 16.12 -24.61
N VAL A 170 2.79 15.67 -25.13
CA VAL A 170 2.70 14.76 -26.27
C VAL A 170 2.81 15.59 -27.54
N LYS A 171 4.01 15.73 -28.10
CA LYS A 171 4.16 16.14 -29.50
C LYS A 171 3.95 14.94 -30.42
N ARG A 172 2.69 14.71 -30.80
CA ARG A 172 2.37 13.96 -32.02
C ARG A 172 2.73 14.82 -33.23
N GLY A 173 3.67 14.32 -34.04
CA GLY A 173 3.95 14.88 -35.35
C GLY A 173 2.75 14.73 -36.27
N ASN A 174 2.50 15.76 -37.09
CA ASN A 174 1.76 15.59 -38.31
C ASN A 174 2.34 16.54 -39.38
N GLY A 175 2.77 15.95 -40.49
CA GLY A 175 3.42 16.64 -41.59
C GLY A 175 2.43 17.22 -42.59
N LYS A 176 2.81 18.37 -43.15
CA LYS A 176 2.54 18.94 -44.48
C LYS A 176 3.70 19.91 -44.69
N GLY A 177 4.53 19.94 -45.73
CA GLY A 177 4.43 19.63 -47.15
C GLY A 177 5.24 20.73 -47.86
N VAL A 178 5.68 20.47 -49.09
CA VAL A 178 6.29 21.39 -50.10
C VAL A 178 7.82 21.33 -50.28
N ASN A 179 8.20 20.80 -51.47
CA ASN A 179 9.26 21.09 -52.46
C ASN A 179 10.65 21.61 -51.99
N ASP A 180 11.80 21.29 -52.59
CA ASP A 180 12.13 21.23 -54.02
C ASP A 180 13.55 20.66 -54.24
N ARG A 181 13.73 20.02 -55.41
CA ARG A 181 14.92 19.80 -56.28
C ARG A 181 16.37 19.60 -55.78
N SER A 182 17.02 18.73 -56.58
CA SER A 182 18.43 18.65 -57.03
C SER A 182 19.49 18.10 -56.07
N VAL A 183 20.56 17.39 -56.46
CA VAL A 183 20.95 16.43 -57.54
C VAL A 183 22.47 16.22 -57.26
N ASN A 184 22.95 14.97 -57.34
CA ASN A 184 24.36 14.51 -57.33
C ASN A 184 25.19 14.80 -56.05
N GLY A 185 26.12 13.97 -55.58
CA GLY A 185 26.72 12.73 -56.05
C GLY A 185 27.92 12.39 -55.15
N GLU A 186 28.35 11.13 -55.22
CA GLU A 186 29.71 10.63 -54.95
C GLU A 186 30.17 10.30 -53.51
N ARG A 187 31.08 9.31 -53.53
CA ARG A 187 31.63 8.44 -52.49
C ARG A 187 32.69 9.16 -51.64
N GLU A 188 32.89 8.75 -50.39
CA GLU A 188 34.03 7.92 -49.94
C GLU A 188 34.16 7.86 -48.41
N ASN A 189 34.95 6.87 -47.99
CA ASN A 189 35.32 6.34 -46.67
C ASN A 189 35.61 7.34 -45.53
N GLY A 190 35.45 6.88 -44.29
CA GLY A 190 35.96 7.60 -43.11
C GLY A 190 35.66 6.92 -41.78
N GLU A 191 36.56 6.04 -41.39
CA GLU A 191 36.77 5.49 -40.04
C GLU A 191 36.76 6.57 -38.95
N SER A 192 36.09 6.34 -37.81
CA SER A 192 36.60 6.81 -36.50
C SER A 192 35.79 6.29 -35.32
N VAL A 193 36.56 5.64 -34.44
CA VAL A 193 36.27 5.19 -33.09
C VAL A 193 36.18 6.42 -32.17
N ASN A 194 35.22 6.49 -31.23
CA ASN A 194 35.51 6.66 -29.79
C ASN A 194 34.30 7.00 -28.89
N ARG A 195 34.23 6.19 -27.83
CA ARG A 195 34.15 6.57 -26.41
C ARG A 195 32.79 7.01 -25.83
N GLU A 196 32.18 6.02 -25.20
CA GLU A 196 31.19 6.10 -24.15
C GLU A 196 31.69 6.94 -22.95
N GLU A 197 31.02 8.04 -22.66
CA GLU A 197 30.99 8.68 -21.34
C GLU A 197 29.53 8.86 -20.94
N ARG A 198 29.04 8.08 -19.96
CA ARG A 198 27.78 8.36 -19.28
C ARG A 198 28.06 8.81 -17.85
N LEU A 199 27.66 10.06 -17.64
CA LEU A 199 27.67 10.81 -16.41
C LEU A 199 26.72 10.19 -15.37
N ASN A 200 27.27 10.05 -14.15
CA ASN A 200 26.52 9.92 -12.91
C ASN A 200 25.72 11.21 -12.64
N GLY A 201 24.42 11.07 -12.39
CA GLY A 201 23.56 12.14 -11.90
C GLY A 201 22.60 11.62 -10.84
N LYS A 202 23.06 11.64 -9.58
CA LYS A 202 22.21 11.46 -8.39
C LYS A 202 21.33 12.70 -8.22
N SER A 203 20.01 12.53 -8.14
CA SER A 203 19.07 13.49 -7.54
C SER A 203 18.29 12.76 -6.45
N VAL A 204 18.71 12.92 -5.19
CA VAL A 204 18.04 13.70 -4.13
C VAL A 204 16.56 13.34 -3.97
N GLY A 205 16.28 12.33 -3.13
CA GLY A 205 14.98 12.08 -2.53
C GLY A 205 14.95 12.71 -1.13
N GLY A 206 14.03 13.64 -0.92
CA GLY A 206 13.80 14.34 0.35
C GLY A 206 12.68 13.71 1.16
N ASP A 207 13.01 13.43 2.42
CA ASP A 207 12.23 13.70 3.62
C ASP A 207 10.94 12.92 3.91
N ALA A 208 11.11 11.76 4.57
CA ALA A 208 10.45 11.43 5.84
C ALA A 208 11.11 10.21 6.52
N GLU A 209 12.43 10.27 6.73
CA GLU A 209 13.13 9.39 7.67
C GLU A 209 13.21 10.08 9.03
N ARG A 210 12.69 9.44 10.09
CA ARG A 210 13.28 9.55 11.42
C ARG A 210 12.77 8.46 12.37
N GLN A 211 13.76 7.78 12.95
CA GLN A 211 13.75 7.04 14.21
C GLN A 211 13.17 5.62 14.18
N VAL A 212 14.05 4.61 14.02
CA VAL A 212 14.53 3.73 15.11
C VAL A 212 15.81 3.02 14.61
N SER A 213 16.98 3.56 14.93
CA SER A 213 18.25 2.83 14.78
C SER A 213 19.35 3.44 15.66
N GLU A 214 19.13 3.50 16.98
CA GLU A 214 20.20 3.93 17.90
C GLU A 214 20.22 3.17 19.25
N GLU A 215 19.41 2.12 19.40
CA GLU A 215 19.35 1.34 20.66
C GLU A 215 20.22 0.07 20.64
N GLU A 216 20.70 -0.40 19.48
CA GLU A 216 21.56 -1.60 19.39
C GLU A 216 23.08 -1.32 19.50
N ARG A 217 23.53 -0.05 19.54
CA ARG A 217 24.97 0.29 19.72
C ARG A 217 25.40 0.58 21.16
N MET A 218 24.48 0.69 22.12
CA MET A 218 24.81 1.04 23.51
C MET A 218 24.85 -0.15 24.49
N ASN A 219 24.41 -1.34 24.11
CA ASN A 219 24.44 -2.53 24.99
C ASN A 219 25.61 -3.51 24.73
N GLY A 220 26.45 -3.24 23.72
CA GLY A 220 27.60 -4.08 23.35
C GLY A 220 28.94 -3.69 23.99
N LYS A 221 28.97 -2.67 24.86
CA LYS A 221 30.23 -2.13 25.43
C LYS A 221 30.21 -2.08 26.97
N ARG A 222 29.84 -3.20 27.60
CA ARG A 222 30.05 -3.42 29.04
C ARG A 222 30.37 -4.88 29.37
N MET A 223 31.26 -5.51 28.61
CA MET A 223 31.84 -6.84 28.90
C MET A 223 33.28 -6.94 28.38
N LYS A 224 34.14 -5.97 28.71
CA LYS A 224 35.60 -6.13 28.65
C LYS A 224 36.22 -5.26 29.75
N GLY A 225 36.46 -5.86 30.90
CA GLY A 225 37.15 -5.19 31.99
C GLY A 225 36.89 -5.81 33.35
N SER A 226 37.32 -7.05 33.58
CA SER A 226 37.95 -7.44 34.85
C SER A 226 38.56 -8.84 34.71
N ALA A 227 39.86 -8.88 34.43
CA ALA A 227 40.72 -10.02 34.73
C ALA A 227 41.77 -9.50 35.72
N MET A 228 42.14 -10.35 36.68
CA MET A 228 43.24 -10.27 37.67
C MET A 228 42.80 -10.12 39.12
N LEU A 229 42.80 -11.24 39.84
CA LEU A 229 43.31 -11.50 41.21
C LEU A 229 42.75 -12.89 41.60
N GLY A 230 43.49 -13.99 41.71
CA GLY A 230 44.92 -14.18 41.92
C GLY A 230 45.18 -14.74 43.32
N LYS A 231 45.11 -16.08 43.43
CA LYS A 231 45.77 -16.98 44.40
C LYS A 231 45.39 -16.88 45.89
N GLY A 232 45.20 -18.06 46.49
CA GLY A 232 45.11 -18.29 47.94
C GLY A 232 44.25 -19.48 48.25
#